data_AF-A0A370H2S0-F1
#
_entry.id   AF-A0A370H2S0-F1
#
_cell.length_a   1.000
_cell.length_b   1.000
_cell.length_c   1.000
_cell.angle_alpha   90.00
_cell.angle_beta   90.00
_cell.angle_gamma   90.00
#
_symmetry.space_group_name_H-M   'P 1'
#
loop_
_entity.id
_entity.type
_entity.pdbx_description
1 polymer ?
#
loop_
_entity_poly.entity_id
_entity_poly.type
_entity_poly.pdbx_seq_one_letter_code
_entity_poly.pdbx_strand_id
1 'polypeptide(L)'
;MTADRSAGRTRLELFIGKGGVGKTTLACATAMSHTRAGARVLVASLDQAHSLGDALGFRFPHDPGTVAGVAAVLPGLDVIEIDSLALLEDRFRDMVRMLGSGGGHEHGVDLAALDPAELTGLPGVQELLMLTEIAEFADEDDWDVIVVDCPPSADMLRIVTAPETLLGYLERVWPAQSRALSAGGSDLRRAVLAVAVERIATAVAGVRDLLADRGRTGARLITGAERVALAETARVRSAAALLGLRLDEVIVNKVLAPVPPADGAAHPAVQWYLARRAEQLDVIEELRGRLPGVAVTVAHHSGPEPVGIDSLTELSYAVDSRGNRVVTPADPMLGDDTNTEIARDGEPVVRRESGTGPHSVFTLRMRLPVVDPATLRLGRVEDDLIVGADGVRRRMRLAPVLRRCTVDGAELDGDQLVVRFRPDPEVWPQ
;
A
#
# COMPACT_ATOMS: atom_id res chain seq x y z
N MET A 1 -0.08 -26.29 -26.41
CA MET A 1 -1.50 -26.41 -26.05
C MET A 1 -1.82 -25.20 -25.19
N THR A 2 -2.17 -24.10 -25.85
CA THR A 2 -2.44 -22.79 -25.24
C THR A 2 -3.82 -22.85 -24.60
N ALA A 3 -3.85 -22.98 -23.27
CA ALA A 3 -5.09 -22.85 -22.53
C ALA A 3 -5.58 -21.40 -22.69
N ASP A 4 -6.81 -21.31 -23.18
CA ASP A 4 -7.67 -20.12 -23.13
C ASP A 4 -7.74 -19.65 -21.67
N ARG A 5 -6.96 -18.62 -21.33
CA ARG A 5 -6.92 -18.01 -19.99
C ARG A 5 -7.66 -16.69 -20.10
N SER A 6 -8.83 -16.62 -19.47
CA SER A 6 -9.51 -15.34 -19.23
C SER A 6 -8.52 -14.34 -18.64
N ALA A 7 -8.38 -13.16 -19.26
CA ALA A 7 -7.53 -12.07 -18.79
C ALA A 7 -7.84 -11.74 -17.32
N GLY A 8 -7.06 -12.29 -16.41
CA GLY A 8 -7.11 -11.98 -14.99
C GLY A 8 -6.24 -10.76 -14.76
N ARG A 9 -6.81 -9.67 -14.24
CA ARG A 9 -6.06 -8.44 -13.94
C ARG A 9 -4.91 -8.75 -12.97
N THR A 10 -3.74 -8.18 -13.23
CA THR A 10 -2.52 -8.32 -12.42
C THR A 10 -2.78 -7.95 -10.96
N ARG A 11 -2.32 -8.81 -10.04
CA ARG A 11 -2.45 -8.62 -8.58
C ARG A 11 -1.23 -7.91 -8.03
N LEU A 12 -1.44 -7.04 -7.05
CA LEU A 12 -0.39 -6.29 -6.37
C LEU A 12 -0.28 -6.74 -4.91
N GLU A 13 0.90 -7.20 -4.50
CA GLU A 13 1.18 -7.62 -3.12
C GLU A 13 2.25 -6.71 -2.49
N LEU A 14 1.84 -5.86 -1.55
CA LEU A 14 2.72 -4.91 -0.87
C LEU A 14 3.35 -5.53 0.38
N PHE A 15 4.68 -5.54 0.47
CA PHE A 15 5.42 -6.05 1.63
C PHE A 15 5.82 -4.89 2.55
N ILE A 16 5.05 -4.69 3.61
CA ILE A 16 5.25 -3.61 4.58
C ILE A 16 5.85 -4.15 5.88
N GLY A 17 6.63 -3.34 6.59
CA GLY A 17 7.25 -3.75 7.85
C GLY A 17 8.26 -2.72 8.33
N LYS A 18 8.74 -2.89 9.56
CA LYS A 18 9.84 -2.05 10.07
C LYS A 18 11.13 -2.33 9.30
N GLY A 19 12.06 -1.37 9.25
CA GLY A 19 13.42 -1.62 8.76
C GLY A 19 14.10 -2.80 9.49
N GLY A 20 14.76 -3.70 8.74
CA GLY A 20 15.54 -4.82 9.28
C GLY A 20 14.78 -6.10 9.65
N VAL A 21 13.47 -6.18 9.44
CA VAL A 21 12.65 -7.38 9.73
C VAL A 21 12.72 -8.46 8.65
N GLY A 22 13.40 -8.21 7.53
CA GLY A 22 13.54 -9.16 6.41
C GLY A 22 12.43 -9.06 5.35
N LYS A 23 11.93 -7.85 5.07
CA LYS A 23 10.86 -7.61 4.07
C LYS A 23 11.29 -8.06 2.67
N THR A 24 12.41 -7.53 2.18
CA THR A 24 12.99 -7.85 0.86
C THR A 24 13.17 -9.34 0.68
N THR A 25 13.77 -10.01 1.68
CA THR A 25 13.94 -11.46 1.69
C THR A 25 12.63 -12.22 1.54
N LEU A 26 11.60 -11.86 2.32
CA LEU A 26 10.31 -12.53 2.29
C LEU A 26 9.48 -12.18 1.05
N ALA A 27 9.67 -10.97 0.50
CA ALA A 27 9.12 -10.56 -0.79
C ALA A 27 9.69 -11.45 -1.91
N CYS A 28 11.01 -11.60 -1.98
CA CYS A 28 11.67 -12.49 -2.95
C CYS A 28 11.25 -13.96 -2.77
N ALA A 29 11.23 -14.47 -1.54
CA ALA A 29 10.81 -15.84 -1.26
C ALA A 29 9.34 -16.08 -1.65
N THR A 30 8.46 -15.10 -1.41
CA THR A 30 7.06 -15.17 -1.85
C THR A 30 6.95 -15.15 -3.37
N ALA A 31 7.70 -14.29 -4.05
CA ALA A 31 7.74 -14.21 -5.50
C ALA A 31 8.20 -15.54 -6.14
N MET A 32 9.21 -16.19 -5.54
CA MET A 32 9.65 -17.53 -5.95
C MET A 32 8.57 -18.60 -5.71
N SER A 33 7.79 -18.48 -4.63
CA SER A 33 6.65 -19.35 -4.37
C SER A 33 5.58 -19.22 -5.46
N HIS A 34 5.23 -17.99 -5.85
CA HIS A 34 4.29 -17.72 -6.94
C HIS A 34 4.82 -18.23 -8.29
N THR A 35 6.10 -18.03 -8.57
CA THR A 35 6.77 -18.50 -9.79
C THR A 35 6.74 -20.04 -9.87
N ARG A 36 7.06 -20.72 -8.77
CA ARG A 36 6.97 -22.19 -8.66
C ARG A 36 5.54 -22.68 -8.88
N ALA A 37 4.55 -21.90 -8.46
CA ALA A 37 3.13 -22.16 -8.71
C ALA A 37 2.69 -21.89 -10.17
N GLY A 38 3.59 -21.45 -11.05
CA GLY A 38 3.35 -21.22 -12.46
C GLY A 38 2.80 -19.84 -12.82
N ALA A 39 2.86 -18.87 -11.89
CA ALA A 39 2.54 -17.48 -12.17
C ALA A 39 3.73 -16.76 -12.81
N ARG A 40 3.46 -15.77 -13.66
CA ARG A 40 4.44 -14.77 -14.11
C ARG A 40 4.52 -13.68 -13.06
N VAL A 41 5.72 -13.44 -12.53
CA VAL A 41 5.89 -12.58 -11.34
C VAL A 41 6.89 -11.48 -11.65
N LEU A 42 6.55 -10.26 -11.26
CA LEU A 42 7.49 -9.13 -11.19
C LEU A 42 7.76 -8.80 -9.72
N VAL A 43 9.03 -8.68 -9.34
CA VAL A 43 9.41 -8.10 -8.04
C VAL A 43 9.91 -6.68 -8.26
N ALA A 44 9.22 -5.71 -7.68
CA ALA A 44 9.60 -4.30 -7.73
C ALA A 44 10.06 -3.84 -6.35
N SER A 45 11.21 -3.16 -6.27
CA SER A 45 11.62 -2.47 -5.04
C SER A 45 11.28 -0.98 -5.10
N LEU A 46 10.59 -0.50 -4.07
CA LEU A 46 10.39 0.92 -3.79
C LEU A 46 11.37 1.45 -2.73
N ASP A 47 12.23 0.58 -2.20
CA ASP A 47 13.19 0.93 -1.16
C ASP A 47 14.48 1.45 -1.82
N GLN A 48 14.86 2.69 -1.48
CA GLN A 48 16.08 3.33 -2.00
C GLN A 48 17.37 2.66 -1.49
N ALA A 49 17.26 1.72 -0.54
CA ALA A 49 18.40 0.98 -0.03
C ALA A 49 18.95 -0.09 -1.00
N HIS A 50 18.39 -0.25 -2.21
CA HIS A 50 18.90 -1.12 -3.29
C HIS A 50 19.17 -2.57 -2.83
N SER A 51 18.35 -3.08 -1.90
CA SER A 51 18.58 -4.37 -1.22
C SER A 51 18.08 -5.59 -2.02
N LEU A 52 17.37 -5.38 -3.13
CA LEU A 52 16.76 -6.45 -3.91
C LEU A 52 17.83 -7.27 -4.64
N GLY A 53 18.78 -6.60 -5.29
CA GLY A 53 19.90 -7.26 -5.97
C GLY A 53 20.77 -8.07 -5.01
N ASP A 54 21.07 -7.48 -3.85
CA ASP A 54 21.83 -8.14 -2.78
C ASP A 54 21.10 -9.38 -2.26
N ALA A 55 19.80 -9.29 -1.98
CA ALA A 55 19.01 -10.43 -1.50
C ALA A 55 18.98 -11.57 -2.52
N LEU A 56 18.82 -11.26 -3.80
CA LEU A 56 18.79 -12.24 -4.89
C LEU A 56 20.18 -12.80 -5.25
N GLY A 57 21.27 -12.16 -4.78
CA GLY A 57 22.60 -12.40 -5.31
C GLY A 57 22.70 -12.09 -6.81
N PHE A 58 21.85 -11.18 -7.30
CA PHE A 58 21.71 -10.83 -8.70
C PHE A 58 22.30 -9.44 -8.94
N ARG A 59 23.18 -9.33 -9.93
CA ARG A 59 23.66 -8.03 -10.41
C ARG A 59 22.76 -7.57 -11.53
N PHE A 60 21.99 -6.54 -11.26
CA PHE A 60 21.23 -5.88 -12.29
C PHE A 60 22.15 -5.35 -13.39
N PRO A 61 21.81 -5.56 -14.67
CA PRO A 61 22.47 -4.89 -15.78
C PRO A 61 22.07 -3.41 -15.77
N HIS A 62 22.73 -2.60 -14.96
CA HIS A 62 22.52 -1.16 -14.91
C HIS A 62 23.60 -0.43 -15.72
N ASP A 63 23.16 0.47 -16.60
CA ASP A 63 23.97 1.63 -16.97
C ASP A 63 23.56 2.77 -16.01
N PRO A 64 24.45 3.23 -15.11
CA PRO A 64 24.12 4.27 -14.13
C PRO A 64 23.49 5.50 -14.79
N GLY A 65 22.36 5.99 -14.25
CA GLY A 65 21.63 7.15 -14.80
C GLY A 65 20.64 6.83 -15.92
N THR A 66 20.33 5.55 -16.16
CA THR A 66 19.21 5.13 -17.01
C THR A 66 18.03 4.68 -16.17
N VAL A 67 16.80 4.91 -16.65
CA VAL A 67 15.60 4.33 -16.04
C VAL A 67 15.74 2.81 -16.13
N ALA A 68 15.81 2.14 -14.97
CA ALA A 68 16.10 0.72 -14.91
C ALA A 68 15.03 -0.09 -15.67
N GLY A 69 15.49 -0.93 -16.61
CA GLY A 69 14.64 -1.89 -17.30
C GLY A 69 14.35 -3.12 -16.43
N VAL A 70 13.24 -3.79 -16.73
CA VAL A 70 12.90 -5.09 -16.14
C VAL A 70 13.92 -6.14 -16.57
N ALA A 71 14.43 -6.92 -15.61
CA ALA A 71 15.40 -7.98 -15.84
C ALA A 71 14.82 -9.35 -15.47
N ALA A 72 14.99 -10.35 -16.34
CA ALA A 72 14.61 -11.73 -16.05
C ALA A 72 15.69 -12.41 -15.19
N VAL A 73 15.29 -12.91 -14.01
CA VAL A 73 16.20 -13.62 -13.08
C VAL A 73 16.09 -15.13 -13.26
N LEU A 74 14.86 -15.62 -13.40
CA LEU A 74 14.53 -17.03 -13.67
C LEU A 74 13.31 -17.10 -14.59
N PRO A 75 13.03 -18.25 -15.24
CA PRO A 75 11.80 -18.42 -16.01
C PRO A 75 10.56 -18.11 -15.17
N GLY A 76 9.80 -17.07 -15.55
CA GLY A 76 8.60 -16.62 -14.87
C GLY A 76 8.82 -15.65 -13.70
N LEU A 77 10.07 -15.28 -13.40
CA LEU A 77 10.42 -14.30 -12.37
C LEU A 77 11.28 -13.18 -12.96
N ASP A 78 10.65 -12.02 -13.08
CA ASP A 78 11.28 -10.77 -13.45
C ASP A 78 11.45 -9.86 -12.24
N VAL A 79 12.41 -8.94 -12.33
CA VAL A 79 12.72 -8.01 -11.25
C VAL A 79 13.00 -6.62 -11.81
N ILE A 80 12.65 -5.61 -11.03
CA ILE A 80 12.98 -4.22 -11.31
C ILE A 80 13.37 -3.51 -10.02
N GLU A 81 14.47 -2.78 -10.10
CA GLU A 81 14.92 -1.89 -9.05
C GLU A 81 14.88 -0.47 -9.63
N ILE A 82 13.87 0.31 -9.24
CA ILE A 82 13.59 1.59 -9.87
C ILE A 82 14.58 2.63 -9.33
N ASP A 83 15.48 3.11 -10.20
CA ASP A 83 16.28 4.30 -9.89
C ASP A 83 15.36 5.53 -9.90
N SER A 84 14.88 5.88 -8.70
CA SER A 84 13.95 6.98 -8.51
C SER A 84 14.51 8.34 -8.91
N LEU A 85 15.84 8.53 -8.89
CA LEU A 85 16.47 9.78 -9.28
C LEU A 85 16.55 9.86 -10.81
N ALA A 86 17.03 8.81 -11.47
CA ALA A 86 17.03 8.74 -12.93
C ALA A 86 15.60 8.90 -13.51
N LEU A 87 14.61 8.29 -12.85
CA LEU A 87 13.21 8.46 -13.21
C LEU A 87 12.74 9.92 -13.04
N LEU A 88 13.09 10.57 -11.93
CA LEU A 88 12.77 11.99 -11.72
C LEU A 88 13.40 12.88 -12.79
N GLU A 89 14.68 12.66 -13.11
CA GLU A 89 15.41 13.40 -14.15
C GLU A 89 14.75 13.24 -15.53
N ASP A 90 14.37 12.02 -15.90
CA ASP A 90 13.70 11.74 -17.17
C ASP A 90 12.34 12.43 -17.26
N ARG A 91 11.50 12.28 -16.23
CA ARG A 91 10.18 12.93 -16.17
C ARG A 91 10.27 14.46 -16.16
N PHE A 92 11.28 15.02 -15.49
CA PHE A 92 11.53 16.45 -15.51
C PHE A 92 11.96 16.92 -16.91
N ARG A 93 12.86 16.19 -17.57
CA ARG A 93 13.30 16.49 -18.93
C ARG A 93 12.14 16.51 -19.92
N ASP A 94 11.23 15.54 -19.83
CA ASP A 94 10.03 15.49 -20.66
C ASP A 94 9.09 16.68 -20.40
N MET A 95 8.92 17.07 -19.14
CA MET A 95 8.13 18.25 -18.77
C MET A 95 8.74 19.54 -19.34
N VAL A 96 10.06 19.71 -19.24
CA VAL A 96 10.78 20.87 -19.79
C VAL A 96 10.65 20.91 -21.32
N ARG A 97 10.81 19.77 -22.02
CA ARG A 97 10.62 19.69 -23.48
C ARG A 97 9.21 20.11 -23.89
N MET A 98 8.20 19.62 -23.15
CA MET A 98 6.80 19.94 -23.40
C MET A 98 6.54 21.44 -23.23
N LEU A 99 6.99 22.05 -22.12
CA LEU A 99 6.79 23.47 -21.82
C LEU A 99 7.65 24.42 -22.67
N GLY A 100 8.87 24.00 -23.03
CA GLY A 100 9.81 24.77 -23.86
C GLY A 100 9.36 24.94 -25.32
N SER A 101 8.47 24.08 -25.81
CA SER A 101 7.88 24.19 -27.15
C SER A 101 6.87 25.35 -27.29
N GLY A 102 6.47 26.00 -26.18
CA GLY A 102 5.43 27.04 -26.12
C GLY A 102 5.88 28.49 -26.31
N GLY A 103 7.13 28.76 -26.70
CA GLY A 103 7.61 30.06 -27.18
C GLY A 103 7.49 31.23 -26.20
N GLY A 104 8.63 31.69 -25.64
CA GLY A 104 8.83 33.07 -25.18
C GLY A 104 9.23 33.23 -23.72
N HIS A 105 10.41 33.80 -23.51
CA HIS A 105 10.99 34.12 -22.22
C HIS A 105 10.47 35.47 -21.74
N GLU A 106 9.25 35.56 -21.21
CA GLU A 106 8.80 36.87 -20.70
C GLU A 106 8.28 36.92 -19.27
N HIS A 107 7.98 35.81 -18.57
CA HIS A 107 7.29 35.90 -17.26
C HIS A 107 7.98 35.11 -16.12
N GLY A 108 9.30 35.22 -16.00
CA GLY A 108 10.01 35.11 -14.71
C GLY A 108 10.30 33.72 -14.12
N VAL A 109 9.77 32.63 -14.68
CA VAL A 109 10.15 31.26 -14.27
C VAL A 109 10.60 30.49 -15.51
N ASP A 110 11.91 30.25 -15.62
CA ASP A 110 12.51 29.43 -16.66
C ASP A 110 12.85 28.05 -16.08
N LEU A 111 11.98 27.06 -16.32
CA LEU A 111 12.21 25.69 -15.90
C LEU A 111 13.37 25.03 -16.66
N ALA A 112 13.75 25.56 -17.84
CA ALA A 112 14.91 25.07 -18.59
C ALA A 112 16.24 25.60 -18.04
N ALA A 113 16.22 26.55 -17.09
CA ALA A 113 17.42 27.03 -16.41
C ALA A 113 17.98 26.02 -15.39
N LEU A 114 17.18 25.04 -14.96
CA LEU A 114 17.60 23.96 -14.07
C LEU A 114 17.96 22.74 -14.93
N ASP A 115 19.22 22.29 -14.88
CA ASP A 115 19.60 21.02 -15.52
C ASP A 115 18.96 19.86 -14.74
N PRO A 116 18.35 18.85 -15.41
CA PRO A 116 17.86 17.65 -14.72
C PRO A 116 18.88 17.04 -13.74
N ALA A 117 20.18 17.05 -14.07
CA ALA A 117 21.23 16.52 -13.20
C ALA A 117 21.46 17.34 -11.91
N GLU A 118 20.89 18.54 -11.80
CA GLU A 118 20.90 19.33 -10.55
C GLU A 118 19.82 18.89 -9.56
N LEU A 119 18.90 18.00 -9.96
CA LEU A 119 17.88 17.46 -9.07
C LEU A 119 18.54 16.53 -8.05
N THR A 120 18.35 16.81 -6.77
CA THR A 120 18.90 15.99 -5.67
C THR A 120 17.86 15.09 -5.02
N GLY A 121 16.72 14.88 -5.68
CA GLY A 121 15.54 14.20 -5.14
C GLY A 121 14.51 15.16 -4.53
N LEU A 122 13.24 14.74 -4.59
CA LEU A 122 12.09 15.49 -4.08
C LEU A 122 11.25 14.55 -3.19
N PRO A 123 11.20 14.80 -1.86
CA PRO A 123 10.48 13.93 -0.94
C PRO A 123 9.02 13.72 -1.35
N GLY A 124 8.59 12.47 -1.46
CA GLY A 124 7.22 12.08 -1.85
C GLY A 124 6.98 12.06 -3.36
N VAL A 125 7.75 12.79 -4.17
CA VAL A 125 7.62 12.78 -5.63
C VAL A 125 8.24 11.52 -6.21
N GLN A 126 9.44 11.16 -5.74
CA GLN A 126 10.14 9.95 -6.18
C GLN A 126 9.29 8.70 -5.93
N GLU A 127 8.69 8.59 -4.75
CA GLU A 127 7.83 7.46 -4.39
C GLU A 127 6.55 7.41 -5.24
N LEU A 128 5.95 8.57 -5.53
CA LEU A 128 4.81 8.65 -6.44
C LEU A 128 5.17 8.25 -7.88
N LEU A 129 6.33 8.67 -8.38
CA LEU A 129 6.81 8.29 -9.71
C LEU A 129 7.05 6.78 -9.80
N MET A 130 7.69 6.18 -8.79
CA MET A 130 7.86 4.73 -8.77
C MET A 130 6.52 3.99 -8.74
N LEU A 131 5.53 4.51 -7.99
CA LEU A 131 4.18 3.94 -7.99
C LEU A 131 3.46 4.09 -9.33
N THR A 132 3.72 5.16 -10.10
CA THR A 132 3.15 5.29 -11.45
C THR A 132 3.70 4.23 -12.39
N GLU A 133 5.00 3.89 -12.33
CA GLU A 133 5.56 2.78 -13.10
C GLU A 133 4.93 1.44 -12.69
N ILE A 134 4.76 1.20 -11.39
CA ILE A 134 4.09 -0.02 -10.90
C ILE A 134 2.64 -0.10 -11.39
N ALA A 135 1.92 1.03 -11.44
CA ALA A 135 0.57 1.07 -11.96
C ALA A 135 0.52 0.79 -13.47
N GLU A 136 1.49 1.27 -14.24
CA GLU A 136 1.65 0.94 -15.65
C GLU A 136 1.90 -0.56 -15.83
N PHE A 137 2.88 -1.15 -15.13
CA PHE A 137 3.13 -2.61 -15.16
C PHE A 137 1.92 -3.44 -14.71
N ALA A 138 1.11 -2.94 -13.77
CA ALA A 138 -0.08 -3.63 -13.30
C ALA A 138 -1.22 -3.65 -14.32
N ASP A 139 -1.22 -2.71 -15.27
CA ASP A 139 -2.18 -2.64 -16.37
C ASP A 139 -1.66 -3.34 -17.64
N GLU A 140 -0.39 -3.74 -17.66
CA GLU A 140 0.17 -4.67 -18.64
C GLU A 140 -0.24 -6.12 -18.32
N ASP A 141 -0.45 -6.92 -19.37
CA ASP A 141 -0.83 -8.35 -19.26
C ASP A 141 0.38 -9.29 -19.17
N ASP A 142 1.58 -8.75 -18.88
CA ASP A 142 2.85 -9.48 -18.88
C ASP A 142 3.08 -10.28 -17.59
N TRP A 143 2.53 -9.82 -16.45
CA TRP A 143 2.63 -10.49 -15.16
C TRP A 143 1.26 -10.83 -14.58
N ASP A 144 1.19 -11.91 -13.81
CA ASP A 144 -0.01 -12.29 -13.08
C ASP A 144 0.00 -11.68 -11.65
N VAL A 145 1.21 -11.47 -11.10
CA VAL A 145 1.44 -10.91 -9.75
C VAL A 145 2.64 -9.97 -9.76
N ILE A 146 2.49 -8.79 -9.16
CA ILE A 146 3.57 -7.86 -8.84
C ILE A 146 3.76 -7.86 -7.32
N VAL A 147 4.95 -8.27 -6.88
CA VAL A 147 5.37 -8.23 -5.48
C VAL A 147 6.19 -6.96 -5.27
N VAL A 148 5.73 -6.09 -4.37
CA VAL A 148 6.38 -4.80 -4.10
C VAL A 148 7.08 -4.84 -2.75
N ASP A 149 8.40 -4.74 -2.74
CA ASP A 149 9.19 -4.50 -1.53
C ASP A 149 9.10 -3.02 -1.16
N CYS A 150 8.35 -2.73 -0.09
CA CYS A 150 8.05 -1.36 0.30
C CYS A 150 9.14 -0.77 1.23
N PRO A 151 9.27 0.56 1.30
CA PRO A 151 10.02 1.22 2.37
C PRO A 151 9.44 0.89 3.77
N PRO A 152 10.10 1.29 4.86
CA PRO A 152 9.60 1.08 6.23
C PRO A 152 8.12 1.51 6.40
N SER A 153 7.36 0.77 7.22
CA SER A 153 5.89 0.93 7.30
C SER A 153 5.40 2.36 7.49
N ALA A 154 6.08 3.18 8.30
CA ALA A 154 5.69 4.56 8.53
C ALA A 154 5.75 5.42 7.26
N ASP A 155 6.73 5.18 6.41
CA ASP A 155 6.89 5.87 5.13
C ASP A 155 5.90 5.32 4.11
N MET A 156 5.72 4.00 4.05
CA MET A 156 4.72 3.39 3.16
C MET A 156 3.30 3.90 3.42
N LEU A 157 2.90 4.05 4.69
CA LEU A 157 1.59 4.60 5.03
C LEU A 157 1.40 6.04 4.53
N ARG A 158 2.46 6.85 4.49
CA ARG A 158 2.40 8.21 3.90
C ARG A 158 2.29 8.13 2.38
N ILE A 159 3.08 7.27 1.76
CA ILE A 159 3.09 7.07 0.30
C ILE A 159 1.71 6.67 -0.21
N VAL A 160 1.00 5.76 0.48
CA VAL A 160 -0.37 5.34 0.10
C VAL A 160 -1.37 6.50 0.15
N THR A 161 -1.18 7.50 1.00
CA THR A 161 -2.06 8.68 1.08
C THR A 161 -1.77 9.77 0.05
N ALA A 162 -0.58 9.74 -0.56
CA ALA A 162 -0.11 10.81 -1.41
C ALA A 162 -0.96 11.01 -2.68
N PRO A 163 -1.43 9.96 -3.40
CA PRO A 163 -2.22 10.13 -4.62
C PRO A 163 -3.53 10.90 -4.38
N GLU A 164 -4.32 10.47 -3.39
CA GLU A 164 -5.60 11.12 -3.06
C GLU A 164 -5.39 12.56 -2.59
N THR A 165 -4.36 12.81 -1.79
CA THR A 165 -4.01 14.15 -1.30
C THR A 165 -3.64 15.09 -2.45
N LEU A 166 -2.77 14.64 -3.35
CA LEU A 166 -2.31 15.43 -4.50
C LEU A 166 -3.47 15.80 -5.42
N LEU A 167 -4.32 14.83 -5.76
CA LEU A 167 -5.51 15.06 -6.59
C LEU A 167 -6.49 16.03 -5.92
N GLY A 168 -6.71 15.89 -4.61
CA GLY A 168 -7.57 16.80 -3.86
C GLY A 168 -7.06 18.24 -3.81
N TYR A 169 -5.75 18.44 -3.68
CA TYR A 169 -5.13 19.77 -3.77
C TYR A 169 -5.19 20.34 -5.17
N LEU A 170 -4.90 19.53 -6.19
CA LEU A 170 -4.98 19.94 -7.57
C LEU A 170 -6.40 20.40 -7.94
N GLU A 171 -7.42 19.67 -7.52
CA GLU A 171 -8.82 20.04 -7.78
C GLU A 171 -9.22 21.35 -7.10
N ARG A 172 -8.66 21.66 -5.92
CA ARG A 172 -8.94 22.93 -5.23
C ARG A 172 -8.20 24.12 -5.84
N VAL A 173 -6.95 23.92 -6.26
CA VAL A 173 -6.12 25.00 -6.83
C VAL A 173 -6.50 25.29 -8.27
N TRP A 174 -6.77 24.26 -9.06
CA TRP A 174 -7.10 24.40 -10.48
C TRP A 174 -8.08 23.29 -10.89
N PRO A 175 -9.41 23.49 -10.77
CA PRO A 175 -10.42 22.47 -11.02
C PRO A 175 -10.37 21.84 -12.41
N ALA A 176 -10.76 20.57 -12.55
CA ALA A 176 -10.69 19.81 -13.81
C ALA A 176 -11.39 20.52 -14.98
N GLN A 177 -12.57 21.10 -14.75
CA GLN A 177 -13.28 21.89 -15.78
C GLN A 177 -12.46 23.09 -16.27
N SER A 178 -11.76 23.76 -15.35
CA SER A 178 -10.94 24.93 -15.68
C SER A 178 -9.66 24.52 -16.41
N ARG A 179 -9.09 23.36 -16.09
CA ARG A 179 -7.94 22.78 -16.80
C ARG A 179 -8.32 22.38 -18.22
N ALA A 180 -9.47 21.70 -18.39
CA ALA A 180 -9.99 21.33 -19.71
C ALA A 180 -10.26 22.55 -20.62
N LEU A 181 -10.87 23.61 -20.08
CA LEU A 181 -11.06 24.88 -20.82
C LEU A 181 -9.73 25.54 -21.19
N SER A 182 -8.72 25.46 -20.31
CA SER A 182 -7.40 26.02 -20.57
C SER A 182 -6.68 25.25 -21.68
N ALA A 183 -6.85 23.92 -21.75
CA ALA A 183 -6.28 23.08 -22.81
C ALA A 183 -6.86 23.39 -24.21
N GLY A 184 -8.12 23.83 -24.29
CA GLY A 184 -8.78 24.27 -25.54
C GLY A 184 -8.72 25.77 -25.81
N GLY A 185 -8.01 26.54 -24.96
CA GLY A 185 -7.92 27.99 -25.05
C GLY A 185 -6.94 28.48 -26.13
N SER A 186 -6.97 29.79 -26.40
CA SER A 186 -6.04 30.43 -27.35
C SER A 186 -4.64 30.69 -26.78
N ASP A 187 -4.47 30.59 -25.45
CA ASP A 187 -3.18 30.72 -24.78
C ASP A 187 -2.43 29.37 -24.83
N LEU A 188 -1.50 29.27 -25.78
CA LEU A 188 -0.71 28.06 -26.01
C LEU A 188 0.05 27.60 -24.76
N ARG A 189 0.60 28.52 -23.95
CA ARG A 189 1.37 28.12 -22.76
C ARG A 189 0.48 27.54 -21.68
N ARG A 190 -0.67 28.18 -21.42
CA ARG A 190 -1.67 27.64 -20.49
C ARG A 190 -2.23 26.32 -21.00
N ALA A 191 -2.42 26.16 -22.30
CA ALA A 191 -2.88 24.91 -22.89
C ALA A 191 -1.86 23.78 -22.66
N VAL A 192 -0.58 24.00 -22.97
CA VAL A 192 0.48 23.02 -22.75
C VAL A 192 0.62 22.65 -21.28
N LEU A 193 0.61 23.63 -20.37
CA LEU A 193 0.65 23.38 -18.93
C LEU A 193 -0.56 22.56 -18.46
N ALA A 194 -1.77 22.89 -18.93
CA ALA A 194 -2.97 22.14 -18.61
C ALA A 194 -2.86 20.69 -19.06
N VAL A 195 -2.37 20.42 -20.28
CA VAL A 195 -2.17 19.04 -20.77
C VAL A 195 -1.12 18.29 -19.94
N ALA A 196 0.00 18.94 -19.58
CA ALA A 196 1.03 18.33 -18.75
C ALA A 196 0.49 17.95 -17.36
N VAL A 197 -0.24 18.87 -16.73
CA VAL A 197 -0.87 18.64 -15.41
C VAL A 197 -1.93 17.55 -15.48
N GLU A 198 -2.75 17.51 -16.54
CA GLU A 198 -3.75 16.43 -16.73
C GLU A 198 -3.10 15.06 -16.92
N ARG A 199 -1.96 14.99 -17.63
CA ARG A 199 -1.21 13.73 -17.78
C ARG A 199 -0.74 13.22 -16.42
N ILE A 200 -0.16 14.09 -15.58
CA ILE A 200 0.26 13.74 -14.21
C ILE A 200 -0.95 13.34 -13.37
N ALA A 201 -2.04 14.12 -13.41
CA ALA A 201 -3.26 13.81 -12.66
C ALA A 201 -3.86 12.45 -13.05
N THR A 202 -3.81 12.10 -14.33
CA THR A 202 -4.28 10.79 -14.83
C THR A 202 -3.41 9.66 -14.32
N ALA A 203 -2.08 9.77 -14.39
CA ALA A 203 -1.17 8.76 -13.86
C ALA A 203 -1.36 8.56 -12.35
N VAL A 204 -1.45 9.64 -11.58
CA VAL A 204 -1.68 9.61 -10.13
C VAL A 204 -3.07 9.04 -9.79
N ALA A 205 -4.09 9.32 -10.60
CA ALA A 205 -5.41 8.70 -10.44
C ALA A 205 -5.37 7.19 -10.68
N GLY A 206 -4.59 6.71 -11.67
CA GLY A 206 -4.34 5.29 -11.87
C GLY A 206 -3.73 4.62 -10.65
N VAL A 207 -2.72 5.25 -10.04
CA VAL A 207 -2.12 4.77 -8.76
C VAL A 207 -3.16 4.72 -7.64
N ARG A 208 -3.92 5.80 -7.44
CA ARG A 208 -4.99 5.85 -6.43
C ARG A 208 -5.98 4.69 -6.63
N ASP A 209 -6.42 4.46 -7.86
CA ASP A 209 -7.43 3.45 -8.18
C ASP A 209 -6.88 2.03 -8.01
N LEU A 210 -5.63 1.78 -8.39
CA LEU A 210 -4.96 0.50 -8.15
C LEU A 210 -4.83 0.21 -6.65
N LEU A 211 -4.37 1.19 -5.85
CA LEU A 211 -4.22 1.02 -4.40
C LEU A 211 -5.58 0.84 -3.70
N ALA A 212 -6.64 1.48 -4.21
CA ALA A 212 -8.00 1.36 -3.67
C ALA A 212 -8.72 0.07 -4.10
N ASP A 213 -8.31 -0.55 -5.21
CA ASP A 213 -8.88 -1.81 -5.70
C ASP A 213 -8.43 -2.98 -4.82
N ARG A 214 -9.23 -3.29 -3.80
CA ARG A 214 -9.01 -4.43 -2.90
C ARG A 214 -9.15 -5.79 -3.55
N GLY A 215 -9.65 -5.90 -4.78
CA GLY A 215 -9.64 -7.15 -5.53
C GLY A 215 -8.27 -7.43 -6.14
N ARG A 216 -7.52 -6.37 -6.46
CA ARG A 216 -6.18 -6.43 -7.06
C ARG A 216 -5.06 -6.24 -6.05
N THR A 217 -5.24 -5.36 -5.06
CA THR A 217 -4.18 -4.91 -4.15
C THR A 217 -4.39 -5.42 -2.73
N GLY A 218 -3.35 -6.04 -2.18
CA GLY A 218 -3.29 -6.48 -0.79
C GLY A 218 -1.91 -6.23 -0.19
N ALA A 219 -1.86 -6.14 1.14
CA ALA A 219 -0.63 -5.93 1.89
C ALA A 219 -0.33 -7.10 2.82
N ARG A 220 0.95 -7.43 2.96
CA ARG A 220 1.48 -8.36 3.96
C ARG A 220 2.40 -7.60 4.90
N LEU A 221 2.12 -7.68 6.19
CA LEU A 221 2.90 -7.02 7.21
C LEU A 221 3.95 -7.97 7.79
N ILE A 222 5.21 -7.64 7.60
CA ILE A 222 6.35 -8.35 8.14
C ILE A 222 6.71 -7.74 9.50
N THR A 223 6.79 -8.60 10.52
CA THR A 223 7.09 -8.18 11.89
C THR A 223 8.01 -9.18 12.59
N GLY A 224 8.59 -8.78 13.71
CA GLY A 224 9.37 -9.66 14.57
C GLY A 224 8.57 -10.14 15.78
N ALA A 225 9.06 -11.18 16.46
CA ALA A 225 8.43 -11.73 17.66
C ALA A 225 8.93 -11.03 18.94
N GLU A 226 8.95 -9.69 18.95
CA GLU A 226 9.28 -8.87 20.12
C GLU A 226 8.04 -8.16 20.70
N ARG A 227 8.02 -7.94 22.02
CA ARG A 227 6.94 -7.22 22.72
C ARG A 227 6.64 -5.85 22.10
N VAL A 228 7.68 -5.10 21.70
CA VAL A 228 7.54 -3.77 21.09
C VAL A 228 6.88 -3.85 19.71
N ALA A 229 7.09 -4.94 18.98
CA ALA A 229 6.53 -5.15 17.65
C ALA A 229 5.00 -5.33 17.67
N LEU A 230 4.41 -5.74 18.80
CA LEU A 230 2.96 -5.87 18.97
C LEU A 230 2.24 -4.53 18.84
N ALA A 231 2.72 -3.50 19.54
CA ALA A 231 2.12 -2.16 19.50
C ALA A 231 2.31 -1.49 18.13
N GLU A 232 3.46 -1.72 17.49
CA GLU A 232 3.72 -1.27 16.14
C GLU A 232 2.80 -1.94 15.12
N THR A 233 2.64 -3.26 15.21
CA THR A 233 1.74 -4.04 14.34
C THR A 233 0.29 -3.59 14.47
N ALA A 234 -0.20 -3.35 15.69
CA ALA A 234 -1.56 -2.84 15.92
C ALA A 234 -1.77 -1.46 15.28
N ARG A 235 -0.81 -0.54 15.43
CA ARG A 235 -0.86 0.79 14.79
C ARG A 235 -0.87 0.72 13.27
N VAL A 236 -0.03 -0.14 12.69
CA VAL A 236 0.00 -0.33 11.22
C VAL A 236 -1.33 -0.92 10.73
N ARG A 237 -1.94 -1.86 11.45
CA ARG A 237 -3.27 -2.38 11.10
C ARG A 237 -4.35 -1.30 11.16
N SER A 238 -4.41 -0.54 12.26
CA SER A 238 -5.36 0.56 12.42
C SER A 238 -5.22 1.58 11.28
N ALA A 239 -3.99 1.97 10.97
CA ALA A 239 -3.68 2.87 9.86
C ALA A 239 -4.06 2.28 8.50
N ALA A 240 -3.70 1.02 8.21
CA ALA A 240 -4.06 0.34 6.96
C ALA A 240 -5.58 0.29 6.76
N ALA A 241 -6.32 -0.07 7.81
CA ALA A 241 -7.78 -0.05 7.80
C ALA A 241 -8.30 1.37 7.55
N LEU A 242 -7.82 2.38 8.26
CA LEU A 242 -8.22 3.78 8.05
C LEU A 242 -8.00 4.20 6.60
N LEU A 243 -6.84 3.88 6.02
CA LEU A 243 -6.47 4.21 4.63
C LEU A 243 -7.16 3.35 3.58
N GLY A 244 -7.83 2.29 4.01
CA GLY A 244 -8.54 1.37 3.15
C GLY A 244 -7.65 0.36 2.43
N LEU A 245 -6.41 0.17 2.89
CA LEU A 245 -5.48 -0.86 2.41
C LEU A 245 -5.83 -2.20 3.05
N ARG A 246 -6.08 -3.22 2.22
CA ARG A 246 -6.41 -4.58 2.68
C ARG A 246 -5.16 -5.26 3.24
N LEU A 247 -5.17 -5.62 4.52
CA LEU A 247 -4.10 -6.38 5.14
C LEU A 247 -4.44 -7.88 5.10
N ASP A 248 -3.76 -8.63 4.23
CA ASP A 248 -4.04 -10.05 3.97
C ASP A 248 -3.43 -10.95 5.05
N GLU A 249 -2.22 -10.61 5.49
CA GLU A 249 -1.41 -11.47 6.32
C GLU A 249 -0.43 -10.66 7.17
N VAL A 250 -0.12 -11.17 8.37
CA VAL A 250 1.03 -10.78 9.16
C VAL A 250 2.00 -11.94 9.23
N ILE A 251 3.23 -11.73 8.74
CA ILE A 251 4.31 -12.72 8.79
C ILE A 251 5.26 -12.35 9.92
N VAL A 252 5.33 -13.23 10.93
CA VAL A 252 6.29 -13.10 12.04
C VAL A 252 7.58 -13.79 11.64
N ASN A 253 8.60 -13.00 11.33
CA ASN A 253 9.88 -13.49 10.83
C ASN A 253 10.87 -13.80 11.97
N LYS A 254 11.92 -14.56 11.65
CA LYS A 254 13.06 -14.89 12.54
C LYS A 254 12.64 -15.63 13.81
N VAL A 255 11.59 -16.45 13.72
CA VAL A 255 11.11 -17.25 14.85
C VAL A 255 11.95 -18.51 14.97
N LEU A 256 12.46 -18.79 16.17
CA LEU A 256 13.28 -19.97 16.43
C LEU A 256 12.51 -21.26 16.10
N ALA A 257 13.15 -22.14 15.34
CA ALA A 257 12.59 -23.42 14.93
C ALA A 257 12.28 -24.32 16.15
N PRO A 258 11.31 -25.24 16.06
CA PRO A 258 11.18 -26.27 17.08
C PRO A 258 12.44 -27.13 17.13
N VAL A 259 12.91 -27.42 18.35
CA VAL A 259 14.00 -28.37 18.59
C VAL A 259 13.44 -29.58 19.37
N PRO A 260 14.02 -30.78 19.21
CA PRO A 260 13.64 -31.93 20.02
C PRO A 260 13.74 -31.63 21.53
N PRO A 261 12.92 -32.30 22.37
CA PRO A 261 13.04 -32.18 23.82
C PRO A 261 14.46 -32.51 24.28
N ALA A 262 14.98 -31.75 25.25
CA ALA A 262 16.28 -32.04 25.83
C ALA A 262 16.16 -33.19 26.84
N ASP A 263 16.99 -34.21 26.72
CA ASP A 263 17.14 -35.26 27.73
C ASP A 263 18.12 -34.81 28.84
N GLY A 264 17.69 -34.87 30.09
CA GLY A 264 18.52 -34.52 31.26
C GLY A 264 18.67 -33.02 31.54
N ALA A 265 19.71 -32.62 32.28
CA ALA A 265 19.97 -31.22 32.61
C ALA A 265 20.45 -30.47 31.35
N ALA A 266 19.56 -29.69 30.73
CA ALA A 266 19.86 -28.95 29.51
C ALA A 266 21.03 -27.97 29.69
N HIS A 267 21.99 -27.98 28.76
CA HIS A 267 23.09 -27.01 28.70
C HIS A 267 22.54 -25.56 28.68
N PRO A 268 23.21 -24.56 29.27
CA PRO A 268 22.70 -23.18 29.33
C PRO A 268 22.30 -22.59 27.96
N ALA A 269 23.00 -22.94 26.88
CA ALA A 269 22.64 -22.51 25.53
C ALA A 269 21.29 -23.10 25.05
N VAL A 270 20.99 -24.35 25.41
CA VAL A 270 19.70 -24.99 25.11
C VAL A 270 18.59 -24.34 25.94
N GLN A 271 18.85 -24.05 27.21
CA GLN A 271 17.90 -23.34 28.07
C GLN A 271 17.58 -21.95 27.51
N TRP A 272 18.60 -21.19 27.09
CA TRP A 272 18.43 -19.90 26.44
C TRP A 272 17.59 -19.98 25.17
N TYR A 273 17.86 -20.97 24.30
CA TYR A 273 17.10 -21.19 23.07
C TYR A 273 15.62 -21.47 23.35
N LEU A 274 15.34 -22.39 24.29
CA LEU A 274 13.98 -22.77 24.66
C LEU A 274 13.23 -21.60 25.30
N ALA A 275 13.88 -20.84 26.20
CA ALA A 275 13.29 -19.66 26.81
C ALA A 275 12.98 -18.58 25.77
N ARG A 276 13.94 -18.26 24.89
CA ARG A 276 13.75 -17.26 23.83
C ARG A 276 12.62 -17.67 22.87
N ARG A 277 12.54 -18.94 22.51
CA ARG A 277 11.46 -19.46 21.67
C ARG A 277 10.11 -19.38 22.37
N ALA A 278 10.02 -19.70 23.66
CA ALA A 278 8.79 -19.56 24.43
C ALA A 278 8.29 -18.11 24.43
N GLU A 279 9.18 -17.13 24.70
CA GLU A 279 8.84 -15.70 24.62
C GLU A 279 8.32 -15.30 23.23
N GLN A 280 8.91 -15.82 22.15
CA GLN A 280 8.46 -15.54 20.78
C GLN A 280 7.05 -16.11 20.53
N LEU A 281 6.77 -17.31 21.04
CA LEU A 281 5.45 -17.93 20.91
C LEU A 281 4.38 -17.17 21.70
N ASP A 282 4.68 -16.72 22.91
CA ASP A 282 3.78 -15.88 23.71
C ASP A 282 3.43 -14.57 22.98
N VAL A 283 4.41 -13.96 22.32
CA VAL A 283 4.20 -12.79 21.45
C VAL A 283 3.30 -13.11 20.28
N ILE A 284 3.52 -14.23 19.58
CA ILE A 284 2.71 -14.64 18.42
C ILE A 284 1.27 -14.94 18.84
N GLU A 285 1.05 -15.58 19.99
CA GLU A 285 -0.28 -15.87 20.51
C GLU A 285 -1.04 -14.58 20.83
N GLU A 286 -0.40 -13.62 21.50
CA GLU A 286 -0.99 -12.31 21.75
C GLU A 286 -1.29 -11.55 20.46
N LEU A 287 -0.41 -11.65 19.46
CA LEU A 287 -0.61 -11.04 18.15
C LEU A 287 -1.86 -11.60 17.47
N ARG A 288 -2.05 -12.92 17.48
CA ARG A 288 -3.26 -13.58 16.94
C ARG A 288 -4.52 -13.09 17.64
N GLY A 289 -4.48 -12.95 18.98
CA GLY A 289 -5.61 -12.42 19.75
C GLY A 289 -5.95 -10.97 19.40
N ARG A 290 -4.94 -10.13 19.11
CA ARG A 290 -5.12 -8.73 18.70
C ARG A 290 -5.52 -8.57 17.23
N LEU A 291 -5.31 -9.59 16.40
CA LEU A 291 -5.50 -9.52 14.96
C LEU A 291 -6.66 -10.41 14.44
N PRO A 292 -7.88 -10.32 14.97
CA PRO A 292 -8.98 -11.16 14.49
C PRO A 292 -9.26 -10.90 13.01
N GLY A 293 -9.36 -11.96 12.22
CA GLY A 293 -9.63 -11.91 10.77
C GLY A 293 -8.41 -11.69 9.88
N VAL A 294 -7.21 -11.53 10.43
CA VAL A 294 -5.95 -11.44 9.65
C VAL A 294 -5.12 -12.69 9.92
N ALA A 295 -4.63 -13.35 8.87
CA ALA A 295 -3.78 -14.53 9.02
C ALA A 295 -2.45 -14.14 9.69
N VAL A 296 -1.98 -14.95 10.65
CA VAL A 296 -0.67 -14.77 11.31
C VAL A 296 0.20 -16.00 11.07
N THR A 297 1.15 -15.86 10.15
CA THR A 297 2.06 -16.91 9.71
C THR A 297 3.43 -16.73 10.33
N VAL A 298 4.14 -17.84 10.54
CA VAL A 298 5.47 -17.85 11.15
C VAL A 298 6.48 -18.22 10.08
N ALA A 299 7.47 -17.33 9.87
CA ALA A 299 8.67 -17.64 9.11
C ALA A 299 9.80 -17.96 10.09
N HIS A 300 10.28 -19.20 10.02
CA HIS A 300 11.35 -19.67 10.91
C HIS A 300 12.70 -19.03 10.55
N HIS A 301 13.55 -18.89 11.56
CA HIS A 301 14.92 -18.44 11.37
C HIS A 301 15.71 -19.45 10.53
N SER A 302 16.18 -19.03 9.35
CA SER A 302 16.92 -19.89 8.40
C SER A 302 18.31 -20.32 8.88
N GLY A 303 18.87 -19.62 9.88
CA GLY A 303 20.24 -19.82 10.36
C GLY A 303 21.15 -18.80 9.68
N PRO A 304 21.84 -19.15 8.58
CA PRO A 304 22.45 -18.15 7.70
C PRO A 304 21.42 -17.19 7.14
N GLU A 305 21.88 -16.01 6.72
CA GLU A 305 21.04 -15.08 5.96
C GLU A 305 20.70 -15.72 4.60
N PRO A 306 19.41 -15.82 4.24
CA PRO A 306 18.98 -16.46 3.00
C PRO A 306 19.22 -15.50 1.82
N VAL A 307 20.45 -15.52 1.33
CA VAL A 307 20.90 -14.76 0.17
C VAL A 307 21.06 -15.69 -1.03
N GLY A 308 20.72 -15.19 -2.21
CA GLY A 308 20.85 -15.93 -3.45
C GLY A 308 19.62 -16.76 -3.79
N ILE A 309 19.53 -17.12 -5.07
CA ILE A 309 18.39 -17.86 -5.63
C ILE A 309 18.11 -19.16 -4.88
N ASP A 310 19.13 -19.96 -4.57
CA ASP A 310 18.95 -21.27 -3.94
C ASP A 310 18.39 -21.14 -2.52
N SER A 311 18.98 -20.29 -1.67
CA SER A 311 18.53 -20.05 -0.30
C SER A 311 17.11 -19.47 -0.24
N LEU A 312 16.79 -18.54 -1.16
CA LEU A 312 15.45 -17.96 -1.27
C LEU A 312 14.44 -18.98 -1.79
N THR A 313 14.86 -19.90 -2.67
CA THR A 313 14.03 -21.01 -3.13
C THR A 313 13.72 -21.96 -1.98
N GLU A 314 14.68 -22.29 -1.12
CA GLU A 314 14.40 -23.07 0.11
C GLU A 314 13.42 -22.35 1.03
N LEU A 315 13.64 -21.05 1.28
CA LEU A 315 12.74 -20.24 2.10
C LEU A 315 11.33 -20.15 1.51
N SER A 316 11.21 -20.13 0.18
CA SER A 316 9.93 -20.06 -0.52
C SER A 316 9.00 -21.24 -0.26
N TYR A 317 9.51 -22.40 0.17
CA TYR A 317 8.68 -23.53 0.62
C TYR A 317 8.13 -23.31 2.03
N ALA A 318 8.88 -22.61 2.89
CA ALA A 318 8.45 -22.30 4.26
C ALA A 318 7.45 -21.15 4.32
N VAL A 319 7.54 -20.21 3.37
CA VAL A 319 6.59 -19.08 3.23
C VAL A 319 5.47 -19.35 2.25
N ASP A 320 5.39 -20.58 1.70
CA ASP A 320 4.38 -20.96 0.73
C ASP A 320 2.99 -20.80 1.36
N SER A 321 2.25 -19.81 0.86
CA SER A 321 0.89 -19.48 1.28
C SER A 321 -0.11 -20.62 1.00
N ARG A 322 0.27 -21.64 0.22
CA ARG A 322 -0.52 -22.86 -0.01
C ARG A 322 -0.15 -24.00 0.95
N GLY A 323 1.06 -24.02 1.49
CA GLY A 323 1.63 -25.15 2.25
C GLY A 323 1.38 -25.13 3.76
N ASN A 324 0.96 -23.99 4.33
CA ASN A 324 0.73 -23.85 5.78
C ASN A 324 -0.76 -23.63 6.15
N ARG A 325 -1.68 -23.94 5.23
CA ARG A 325 -3.13 -23.87 5.48
C ARG A 325 -3.63 -25.18 6.08
N VAL A 326 -4.32 -25.09 7.21
CA VAL A 326 -5.33 -26.09 7.58
C VAL A 326 -6.39 -26.08 6.46
N VAL A 327 -6.59 -27.23 5.82
CA VAL A 327 -7.38 -27.44 4.59
C VAL A 327 -8.83 -26.99 4.71
N THR A 328 -9.30 -26.18 3.74
CA THR A 328 -10.55 -26.40 2.97
C THR A 328 -10.40 -25.78 1.56
N PRO A 329 -11.09 -26.32 0.53
CA PRO A 329 -10.92 -25.85 -0.84
C PRO A 329 -11.83 -24.66 -1.16
N ALA A 330 -11.22 -23.52 -1.46
CA ALA A 330 -11.62 -22.58 -2.52
C ALA A 330 -10.58 -21.45 -2.57
N ASP A 331 -9.65 -21.44 -3.51
CA ASP A 331 -8.80 -20.26 -3.74
C ASP A 331 -9.63 -19.18 -4.46
N PRO A 332 -9.96 -18.07 -3.77
CA PRO A 332 -9.82 -16.77 -4.40
C PRO A 332 -9.35 -15.72 -3.39
N MET A 333 -8.05 -15.41 -3.26
CA MET A 333 -7.58 -14.28 -2.41
C MET A 333 -8.15 -14.31 -0.95
N LEU A 334 -8.23 -15.51 -0.39
CA LEU A 334 -9.03 -15.92 0.76
C LEU A 334 -8.86 -15.12 2.08
N GLY A 335 -9.77 -14.17 2.28
CA GLY A 335 -10.57 -14.00 3.50
C GLY A 335 -12.04 -14.20 3.14
N ASP A 336 -12.77 -15.05 3.87
CA ASP A 336 -14.19 -15.34 3.62
C ASP A 336 -15.06 -14.19 4.16
N ASP A 337 -15.08 -13.07 3.45
CA ASP A 337 -16.03 -11.97 3.65
C ASP A 337 -17.24 -12.14 2.70
N THR A 338 -17.77 -13.36 2.60
CA THR A 338 -19.05 -13.62 1.90
C THR A 338 -20.27 -13.31 2.77
N ASN A 339 -20.13 -12.52 3.84
CA ASN A 339 -21.28 -11.95 4.54
C ASN A 339 -21.55 -10.53 4.05
N THR A 340 -22.44 -10.43 3.07
CA THR A 340 -22.93 -9.21 2.38
C THR A 340 -23.57 -8.14 3.28
N GLU A 341 -23.40 -8.22 4.60
CA GLU A 341 -23.97 -7.31 5.59
C GLU A 341 -22.96 -6.73 6.61
N ILE A 342 -21.69 -7.19 6.64
CA ILE A 342 -20.65 -6.64 7.53
C ILE A 342 -19.90 -5.51 6.82
N ALA A 343 -19.80 -4.34 7.47
CA ALA A 343 -19.02 -3.22 6.95
C ALA A 343 -17.53 -3.60 6.85
N ARG A 344 -16.98 -3.51 5.63
CA ARG A 344 -15.56 -3.79 5.34
C ARG A 344 -14.66 -2.77 6.06
N ASP A 345 -13.46 -3.19 6.46
CA ASP A 345 -12.47 -2.34 7.17
C ASP A 345 -12.27 -1.02 6.43
N GLY A 346 -12.45 0.12 7.11
CA GLY A 346 -12.22 1.45 6.54
C GLY A 346 -13.22 1.91 5.48
N GLU A 347 -14.23 1.11 5.13
CA GLU A 347 -15.25 1.49 4.14
C GLU A 347 -16.43 2.18 4.85
N PRO A 348 -16.72 3.46 4.56
CA PRO A 348 -17.82 4.16 5.19
C PRO A 348 -19.16 3.70 4.60
N VAL A 349 -20.00 3.09 5.43
CA VAL A 349 -21.37 2.71 5.08
C VAL A 349 -22.34 3.74 5.61
N VAL A 350 -23.12 4.36 4.72
CA VAL A 350 -24.15 5.34 5.08
C VAL A 350 -25.51 4.67 5.18
N ARG A 351 -26.17 4.81 6.33
CA ARG A 351 -27.54 4.31 6.55
C ARG A 351 -28.42 5.39 7.17
N ARG A 352 -29.72 5.36 6.88
CA ARG A 352 -30.70 6.11 7.67
C ARG A 352 -31.01 5.30 8.92
N GLU A 353 -30.67 5.83 10.09
CA GLU A 353 -30.91 5.19 11.39
C GLU A 353 -32.37 5.33 11.81
N SER A 354 -32.96 6.53 11.65
CA SER A 354 -34.35 6.79 12.04
C SER A 354 -34.94 8.02 11.34
N GLY A 355 -36.23 8.27 11.58
CA GLY A 355 -36.95 9.46 11.11
C GLY A 355 -37.27 9.51 9.62
N THR A 356 -37.94 10.59 9.21
CA THR A 356 -38.33 10.86 7.82
C THR A 356 -38.16 12.35 7.49
N GLY A 357 -37.76 12.65 6.26
CA GLY A 357 -37.60 14.03 5.81
C GLY A 357 -36.60 14.81 6.69
N PRO A 358 -36.94 16.03 7.14
CA PRO A 358 -36.07 16.87 7.98
C PRO A 358 -35.73 16.27 9.36
N HIS A 359 -36.53 15.31 9.84
CA HIS A 359 -36.32 14.65 11.13
C HIS A 359 -35.52 13.35 10.99
N SER A 360 -34.94 13.08 9.82
CA SER A 360 -34.13 11.88 9.60
C SER A 360 -32.82 11.96 10.40
N VAL A 361 -32.35 10.82 10.89
CA VAL A 361 -30.99 10.67 11.42
C VAL A 361 -30.26 9.72 10.49
N PHE A 362 -29.11 10.16 9.97
CA PHE A 362 -28.23 9.34 9.14
C PHE A 362 -26.98 8.97 9.94
N THR A 363 -26.49 7.75 9.75
CA THR A 363 -25.24 7.27 10.31
C THR A 363 -24.26 6.97 9.19
N LEU A 364 -23.01 7.36 9.38
CA LEU A 364 -21.85 6.84 8.67
C LEU A 364 -21.14 5.88 9.62
N ARG A 365 -21.06 4.61 9.27
CA ARG A 365 -20.34 3.57 10.04
C ARG A 365 -19.08 3.16 9.28
N MET A 366 -17.96 3.09 9.96
CA MET A 366 -16.69 2.65 9.37
C MET A 366 -15.96 1.75 10.37
N ARG A 367 -15.54 0.58 9.92
CA ARG A 367 -14.77 -0.35 10.74
C ARG A 367 -13.31 0.09 10.87
N LEU A 368 -12.85 0.33 12.09
CA LEU A 368 -11.49 0.68 12.46
C LEU A 368 -10.99 -0.31 13.52
N PRO A 369 -10.52 -1.51 13.12
CA PRO A 369 -10.05 -2.51 14.06
C PRO A 369 -8.81 -2.03 14.79
N VAL A 370 -8.67 -2.41 16.07
CA VAL A 370 -7.51 -2.14 16.94
C VAL A 370 -7.09 -0.67 17.06
N VAL A 371 -7.99 0.27 16.74
CA VAL A 371 -7.74 1.71 16.88
C VAL A 371 -7.62 2.10 18.35
N ASP A 372 -6.65 2.97 18.67
CA ASP A 372 -6.60 3.62 19.99
C ASP A 372 -7.62 4.77 20.05
N PRO A 373 -8.67 4.68 20.91
CA PRO A 373 -9.67 5.72 21.01
C PRO A 373 -9.08 7.09 21.42
N ALA A 374 -7.96 7.11 22.14
CA ALA A 374 -7.31 8.34 22.56
C ALA A 374 -6.67 9.12 21.39
N THR A 375 -6.31 8.44 20.31
CA THR A 375 -5.71 9.04 19.11
C THR A 375 -6.75 9.48 18.08
N LEU A 376 -8.00 9.03 18.22
CA LEU A 376 -9.08 9.31 17.28
C LEU A 376 -9.43 10.81 17.25
N ARG A 377 -9.47 11.39 16.05
CA ARG A 377 -9.84 12.78 15.80
C ARG A 377 -10.81 12.84 14.63
N LEU A 378 -11.84 13.66 14.76
CA LEU A 378 -12.83 13.88 13.72
C LEU A 378 -12.90 15.38 13.40
N GLY A 379 -12.99 15.68 12.12
CA GLY A 379 -13.22 17.03 11.64
C GLY A 379 -14.10 16.99 10.40
N ARG A 380 -14.72 18.12 10.08
CA ARG A 380 -15.43 18.30 8.82
C ARG A 380 -14.94 19.57 8.15
N VAL A 381 -14.68 19.48 6.86
CA VAL A 381 -14.34 20.63 6.03
C VAL A 381 -15.22 20.56 4.79
N GLU A 382 -16.14 21.52 4.66
CA GLU A 382 -17.10 21.58 3.56
C GLU A 382 -17.90 20.25 3.47
N ASP A 383 -17.72 19.53 2.35
CA ASP A 383 -18.38 18.28 2.00
C ASP A 383 -17.58 17.03 2.41
N ASP A 384 -16.49 17.19 3.17
CA ASP A 384 -15.58 16.10 3.49
C ASP A 384 -15.47 15.86 5.00
N LEU A 385 -15.44 14.58 5.37
CA LEU A 385 -15.13 14.12 6.72
C LEU A 385 -13.64 13.82 6.81
N ILE A 386 -12.97 14.38 7.81
CA ILE A 386 -11.58 14.09 8.15
C ILE A 386 -11.59 13.16 9.35
N VAL A 387 -11.07 11.95 9.18
CA VAL A 387 -10.88 10.98 10.26
C VAL A 387 -9.38 10.81 10.47
N GLY A 388 -8.92 11.06 11.69
CA GLY A 388 -7.55 10.84 12.10
C GLY A 388 -7.47 9.77 13.18
N ALA A 389 -6.51 8.86 13.08
CA ALA A 389 -6.18 7.87 14.09
C ALA A 389 -4.71 7.47 13.98
N ASP A 390 -4.06 7.20 15.11
CA ASP A 390 -2.69 6.68 15.17
C ASP A 390 -1.66 7.46 14.34
N GLY A 391 -1.82 8.78 14.29
CA GLY A 391 -0.93 9.70 13.55
C GLY A 391 -1.21 9.81 12.05
N VAL A 392 -2.18 9.05 11.54
CA VAL A 392 -2.63 9.09 10.14
C VAL A 392 -3.94 9.84 10.03
N ARG A 393 -4.20 10.48 8.89
CA ARG A 393 -5.46 11.16 8.60
C ARG A 393 -5.93 10.75 7.22
N ARG A 394 -7.22 10.46 7.11
CA ARG A 394 -7.91 10.26 5.84
C ARG A 394 -9.01 11.30 5.68
N ARG A 395 -9.04 11.90 4.51
CA ARG A 395 -10.12 12.77 4.05
C ARG A 395 -11.07 11.91 3.23
N MET A 396 -12.36 11.94 3.53
CA MET A 396 -13.37 11.15 2.83
C MET A 396 -14.47 12.06 2.33
N ARG A 397 -14.75 11.99 1.02
CA ARG A 397 -15.85 12.72 0.41
C ARG A 397 -17.17 12.17 0.95
N LEU A 398 -18.01 13.01 1.55
CA LEU A 398 -19.30 12.57 2.07
C LEU A 398 -20.24 12.16 0.92
N ALA A 399 -21.07 11.15 1.18
CA ALA A 399 -22.18 10.81 0.30
C ALA A 399 -23.11 12.03 0.10
N PRO A 400 -23.74 12.21 -1.08
CA PRO A 400 -24.54 13.40 -1.38
C PRO A 400 -25.59 13.76 -0.32
N VAL A 401 -26.22 12.76 0.31
CA VAL A 401 -27.19 12.96 1.39
C VAL A 401 -26.58 13.60 2.64
N LEU A 402 -25.35 13.23 3.00
CA LEU A 402 -24.67 13.72 4.20
C LEU A 402 -24.06 15.12 4.02
N ARG A 403 -23.81 15.54 2.77
CA ARG A 403 -23.32 16.89 2.46
C ARG A 403 -24.32 17.97 2.91
N ARG A 404 -25.61 17.65 2.87
CA ARG A 404 -26.72 18.52 3.31
C ARG A 404 -27.12 18.31 4.78
N CYS A 405 -26.30 17.60 5.55
CA CYS A 405 -26.53 17.38 6.97
C CYS A 405 -25.49 18.14 7.80
N THR A 406 -25.78 18.40 9.07
CA THR A 406 -24.80 18.75 10.11
C THR A 406 -24.40 17.51 10.91
N VAL A 407 -23.23 17.53 11.56
CA VAL A 407 -22.78 16.44 12.44
C VAL A 407 -23.45 16.58 13.79
N ASP A 408 -24.19 15.55 14.22
CA ASP A 408 -24.92 15.51 15.49
C ASP A 408 -24.06 14.92 16.62
N GLY A 409 -23.18 13.97 16.29
CA GLY A 409 -22.26 13.35 17.25
C GLY A 409 -21.44 12.24 16.60
N ALA A 410 -20.46 11.73 17.34
CA ALA A 410 -19.68 10.58 16.93
C ALA A 410 -19.27 9.74 18.12
N GLU A 411 -19.23 8.43 17.94
CA GLU A 411 -18.81 7.46 18.96
C GLU A 411 -18.03 6.31 18.33
N LEU A 412 -17.25 5.61 19.15
CA LEU A 412 -16.60 4.36 18.78
C LEU A 412 -17.36 3.22 19.49
N ASP A 413 -18.05 2.40 18.71
CA ASP A 413 -18.84 1.26 19.15
C ASP A 413 -18.09 -0.04 18.80
N GLY A 414 -17.32 -0.57 19.76
CA GLY A 414 -16.41 -1.69 19.53
C GLY A 414 -15.30 -1.31 18.54
N ASP A 415 -15.31 -1.94 17.36
CA ASP A 415 -14.40 -1.63 16.26
C ASP A 415 -15.02 -0.71 15.20
N GLN A 416 -16.19 -0.11 15.45
CA GLN A 416 -16.90 0.73 14.49
C GLN A 416 -16.89 2.19 14.92
N LEU A 417 -16.32 3.06 14.09
CA LEU A 417 -16.58 4.49 14.18
C LEU A 417 -17.99 4.77 13.64
N VAL A 418 -18.84 5.39 14.45
CA VAL A 418 -20.21 5.79 14.08
C VAL A 418 -20.32 7.30 14.16
N VAL A 419 -20.56 7.96 13.03
CA VAL A 419 -20.81 9.41 12.96
C VAL A 419 -22.27 9.64 12.60
N ARG A 420 -22.98 10.37 13.45
CA ARG A 420 -24.40 10.72 13.27
C ARG A 420 -24.55 12.08 12.62
N PHE A 421 -25.50 12.17 11.70
CA PHE A 421 -25.80 13.34 10.90
C PHE A 421 -27.29 13.64 10.94
N ARG A 422 -27.64 14.92 10.99
CA ARG A 422 -29.02 15.40 10.86
C ARG A 422 -29.16 16.36 9.68
N PRO A 423 -30.24 16.29 8.89
CA PRO A 423 -30.56 17.29 7.87
C PRO A 423 -30.34 18.71 8.36
N ASP A 424 -29.61 19.49 7.59
CA ASP A 424 -29.48 20.93 7.82
C ASP A 424 -30.72 21.63 7.26
N PRO A 425 -31.55 22.28 8.12
CA PRO A 425 -32.78 22.92 7.67
C PRO A 425 -32.58 24.00 6.60
N GLU A 426 -31.39 24.61 6.52
CA GLU A 426 -31.12 25.70 5.58
C GLU A 426 -30.90 25.23 4.14
N VAL A 427 -30.46 23.98 3.96
CA VAL A 427 -30.08 23.42 2.63
C VAL A 427 -30.85 22.14 2.28
N TRP A 428 -31.71 21.64 3.16
CA TRP A 428 -32.52 20.46 2.88
C TRP A 428 -33.66 20.78 1.90
N PRO A 429 -33.91 19.92 0.89
CA PRO A 429 -35.04 20.13 -0.03
C PRO A 429 -36.37 20.15 0.74
N GLN A 430 -37.16 21.20 0.53
CA GLN A 430 -38.52 21.33 1.06
C GLN A 430 -39.51 20.48 0.28
#